data_AF-A0AA86AM08-F1
#
_entry.id   AF-A0AA86AM08-F1
#
_cell.length_a   1.000
_cell.length_b   1.000
_cell.length_c   1.000
_cell.angle_alpha   90.00
_cell.angle_beta   90.00
_cell.angle_gamma   90.00
#
_symmetry.space_group_name_H-M   'P 1'
#
loop_
_entity.id
_entity.type
_entity.pdbx_description
1 polymer ?
#
loop_
_entity_poly.entity_id
_entity_poly.type
_entity_poly.pdbx_seq_one_letter_code
_entity_poly.pdbx_strand_id
1 'polypeptide(L)'
;MTMFDEQFHDVQRVLEIKKRKARRTFLKTLGLLPLITTFANALDSLTSPPGTQKAHIHMIGDLDDDLIILKANKDSWNIEACHQMHNPVKFYLQGRCFENELCPGYIEYSKTHSLKKDEVTVICLANEREEREPDKKLLDRTHYKSVPLYVNGVEVIPSMIPELNDIDYTTWYDPTKPEGAYNYYRLWENAVVNIAVVVPEEGAYSIELINENDEVSAKASITVKSKHSAHINFSETLTGKVTDHPLAEMDGGVFLHDDFKMPNDALVRELAAHHIAIRKEGAEPIIAPLPYPFPYINRVFITAAC
;
A
#
# COMPACT_ATOMS: atom_id res chain seq x y z
N MET A 1 -28.41 27.86 -39.55
CA MET A 1 -27.39 28.29 -38.57
C MET A 1 -28.13 28.53 -37.28
N THR A 2 -28.19 27.48 -36.48
CA THR A 2 -29.27 27.16 -35.54
C THR A 2 -28.61 26.69 -34.26
N MET A 3 -29.08 27.18 -33.10
CA MET A 3 -28.86 26.81 -31.67
C MET A 3 -27.80 25.76 -31.25
N PHE A 4 -27.48 24.76 -32.07
CA PHE A 4 -26.41 23.78 -31.86
C PHE A 4 -25.01 24.38 -31.84
N ASP A 5 -24.74 25.43 -32.63
CA ASP A 5 -23.39 26.04 -32.66
C ASP A 5 -23.07 26.81 -31.35
N GLU A 6 -24.07 27.43 -30.71
CA GLU A 6 -23.88 28.14 -29.43
C GLU A 6 -23.65 27.17 -28.27
N GLN A 7 -24.38 26.04 -28.21
CA GLN A 7 -24.19 25.04 -27.17
C GLN A 7 -22.83 24.34 -27.26
N PHE A 8 -22.30 24.12 -28.47
CA PHE A 8 -20.98 23.51 -28.66
C PHE A 8 -19.85 24.44 -28.21
N HIS A 9 -19.99 25.75 -28.45
CA HIS A 9 -19.04 26.75 -27.99
C HIS A 9 -19.01 26.88 -26.46
N ASP A 10 -20.16 26.79 -25.78
CA ASP A 10 -20.21 26.85 -24.31
C ASP A 10 -19.59 25.61 -23.65
N VAL A 11 -19.78 24.41 -24.21
CA VAL A 11 -19.15 23.18 -23.71
C VAL A 11 -17.63 23.23 -23.86
N GLN A 12 -17.12 23.70 -25.00
CA GLN A 12 -15.69 23.93 -25.24
C GLN A 12 -15.11 24.94 -24.24
N ARG A 13 -15.86 26.01 -23.93
CA ARG A 13 -15.46 27.06 -22.98
C ARG A 13 -15.39 26.54 -21.54
N VAL A 14 -16.36 25.72 -21.13
CA VAL A 14 -16.36 25.06 -19.81
C VAL A 14 -15.20 24.07 -19.68
N LEU A 15 -14.90 23.31 -20.74
CA LEU A 15 -13.75 22.40 -20.78
C LEU A 15 -12.41 23.14 -20.69
N GLU A 16 -12.27 24.28 -21.38
CA GLU A 16 -11.08 25.14 -21.24
C GLU A 16 -10.94 25.72 -19.82
N ILE A 17 -12.04 26.16 -19.20
CA ILE A 17 -12.02 26.68 -17.83
C ILE A 17 -11.63 25.57 -16.84
N LYS A 18 -12.15 24.35 -17.01
CA LYS A 18 -11.76 23.19 -16.20
C LYS A 18 -10.28 22.82 -16.41
N LYS A 19 -9.79 22.79 -17.64
CA LYS A 19 -8.36 22.55 -17.96
C LYS A 19 -7.44 23.62 -17.36
N ARG A 20 -7.84 24.90 -17.41
CA ARG A 20 -7.08 26.02 -16.80
C ARG A 20 -7.10 25.95 -15.27
N LYS A 21 -8.20 25.50 -14.66
CA LYS A 21 -8.31 25.29 -13.20
C LYS A 21 -7.42 24.12 -12.75
N ALA A 22 -7.45 22.99 -13.47
CA ALA A 22 -6.58 21.83 -13.23
C ALA A 22 -5.09 22.18 -13.39
N ARG A 23 -4.71 22.92 -14.43
CA ARG A 23 -3.34 23.43 -14.60
C ARG A 23 -2.91 24.39 -13.48
N ARG A 24 -3.81 25.24 -12.98
CA ARG A 24 -3.53 26.13 -11.83
C ARG A 24 -3.39 25.38 -10.51
N THR A 25 -4.08 24.26 -10.32
CA THR A 25 -3.89 23.38 -9.16
C THR A 25 -2.54 22.66 -9.26
N PHE A 26 -2.25 22.05 -10.42
CA PHE A 26 -0.97 21.36 -10.68
C PHE A 26 0.27 22.25 -10.51
N LEU A 27 0.22 23.50 -11.00
CA LEU A 27 1.30 24.48 -10.82
C LEU A 27 1.46 24.97 -9.37
N LYS A 28 0.39 24.93 -8.56
CA LYS A 28 0.49 25.19 -7.11
C LYS A 28 1.11 24.01 -6.37
N THR A 29 0.85 22.77 -6.81
CA THR A 29 1.45 21.55 -6.24
C THR A 29 2.95 21.46 -6.55
N LEU A 30 3.38 21.79 -7.78
CA LEU A 30 4.81 21.78 -8.15
C LEU A 30 5.66 22.84 -7.42
N GLY A 31 5.06 23.93 -6.94
CA GLY A 31 5.80 25.03 -6.30
C GLY A 31 6.01 24.91 -4.79
N LEU A 32 5.38 23.93 -4.12
CA LEU A 32 5.35 23.85 -2.64
C LEU A 32 5.94 22.56 -2.05
N LEU A 33 6.16 21.52 -2.87
CA LEU A 33 6.68 20.23 -2.39
C LEU A 33 8.11 20.25 -1.79
N PRO A 34 9.08 21.10 -2.22
CA PRO A 34 10.41 21.05 -1.63
C PRO A 34 10.56 21.90 -0.36
N LEU A 35 9.58 22.75 -0.02
CA LEU A 35 9.67 23.72 1.09
C LEU A 35 8.88 23.30 2.33
N ILE A 36 7.81 22.52 2.22
CA ILE A 36 7.03 22.09 3.39
C ILE A 36 7.72 20.92 4.12
N THR A 37 8.39 20.03 3.39
CA THR A 37 9.09 18.85 3.93
C THR A 37 10.34 19.21 4.74
N THR A 38 11.01 20.31 4.41
CA THR A 38 12.24 20.74 5.11
C THR A 38 11.95 21.44 6.45
N PHE A 39 10.82 22.14 6.61
CA PHE A 39 10.50 22.84 7.85
C PHE A 39 9.76 21.98 8.89
N ALA A 40 8.97 21.00 8.47
CA ALA A 40 8.30 20.08 9.41
C ALA A 40 9.31 19.22 10.18
N ASN A 41 10.34 18.70 9.50
CA ASN A 41 11.36 17.84 10.10
C ASN A 41 12.26 18.60 11.10
N ALA A 42 12.51 19.89 10.89
CA ALA A 42 13.38 20.69 11.76
C ALA A 42 12.72 21.03 13.11
N LEU A 43 11.42 21.35 13.11
CA LEU A 43 10.69 21.75 14.31
C LEU A 43 10.28 20.54 15.18
N ASP A 44 10.02 19.38 14.56
CA ASP A 44 9.61 18.17 15.27
C ASP A 44 10.75 17.46 16.03
N SER A 45 12.02 17.70 15.65
CA SER A 45 13.18 17.13 16.34
C SER A 45 13.40 17.68 17.77
N LEU A 46 12.76 18.80 18.11
CA LEU A 46 12.94 19.52 19.38
C LEU A 46 11.93 19.13 20.48
N THR A 47 10.92 18.31 20.18
CA THR A 47 9.79 18.05 21.10
C THR A 47 9.52 16.57 21.39
N SER A 48 10.25 15.64 20.76
CA SER A 48 10.09 14.21 21.05
C SER A 48 10.66 13.87 22.42
N PRO A 49 9.94 13.10 23.26
CA PRO A 49 10.54 12.48 24.44
C PRO A 49 11.79 11.69 24.05
N PRO A 50 12.84 11.66 24.89
CA PRO A 50 14.03 10.86 24.63
C PRO A 50 13.67 9.40 24.34
N GLY A 51 14.10 8.89 23.19
CA GLY A 51 13.87 7.49 22.80
C GLY A 51 12.61 7.22 21.95
N THR A 52 11.84 8.25 21.58
CA THR A 52 10.72 8.12 20.63
C THR A 52 11.12 8.68 19.27
N GLN A 53 10.96 7.85 18.24
CA GLN A 53 11.19 8.20 16.84
C GLN A 53 9.90 8.70 16.20
N LYS A 54 10.02 9.47 15.12
CA LYS A 54 8.87 10.02 14.38
C LYS A 54 8.87 9.47 12.96
N ALA A 55 7.73 8.91 12.56
CA ALA A 55 7.47 8.46 11.19
C ALA A 55 6.40 9.37 10.57
N HIS A 56 6.82 10.30 9.73
CA HIS A 56 5.92 11.11 8.92
C HIS A 56 5.52 10.34 7.67
N ILE A 57 4.29 9.83 7.66
CA ILE A 57 3.74 9.06 6.54
C ILE A 57 2.98 10.02 5.64
N HIS A 58 3.26 9.94 4.33
CA HIS A 58 2.70 10.83 3.32
C HIS A 58 2.33 10.06 2.05
N MET A 59 1.09 10.23 1.60
CA MET A 59 0.55 9.66 0.36
C MET A 59 -0.56 10.57 -0.17
N ILE A 60 -0.39 11.09 -1.39
CA ILE A 60 -1.37 11.98 -2.03
C ILE A 60 -1.57 11.57 -3.48
N GLY A 61 -2.82 11.30 -3.85
CA GLY A 61 -3.20 10.99 -5.23
C GLY A 61 -4.12 9.77 -5.35
N ASP A 62 -4.10 9.12 -6.51
CA ASP A 62 -4.92 7.94 -6.81
C ASP A 62 -4.61 6.78 -5.84
N LEU A 63 -5.65 6.23 -5.24
CA LEU A 63 -5.59 5.00 -4.46
C LEU A 63 -6.90 4.26 -4.69
N ASP A 64 -6.84 3.08 -5.31
CA ASP A 64 -7.94 2.13 -5.18
C ASP A 64 -7.97 1.60 -3.75
N ASP A 65 -9.17 1.66 -3.18
CA ASP A 65 -9.55 1.04 -1.93
C ASP A 65 -8.92 1.60 -0.67
N ASP A 66 -7.87 0.95 -0.16
CA ASP A 66 -7.60 0.97 1.26
C ASP A 66 -6.16 1.40 1.60
N LEU A 67 -6.05 2.35 2.53
CA LEU A 67 -4.84 2.63 3.30
C LEU A 67 -5.10 2.32 4.78
N ILE A 68 -4.39 1.34 5.32
CA ILE A 68 -4.54 0.91 6.72
C ILE A 68 -3.17 0.95 7.39
N ILE A 69 -3.07 1.70 8.50
CA ILE A 69 -1.83 1.89 9.24
C ILE A 69 -2.02 1.31 10.64
N LEU A 70 -1.23 0.28 10.95
CA LEU A 70 -1.19 -0.39 12.23
C LEU A 70 0.07 0.00 12.99
N LYS A 71 -0.04 0.06 14.31
CA LYS A 71 1.09 0.10 15.23
C LYS A 71 1.05 -1.14 16.10
N ALA A 72 2.18 -1.82 16.24
CA ALA A 72 2.29 -3.05 17.01
C ALA A 72 3.52 -3.04 17.91
N ASN A 73 3.43 -3.75 19.03
CA ASN A 73 4.53 -4.14 19.89
C ASN A 73 4.35 -5.62 20.27
N LYS A 74 5.22 -6.14 21.15
CA LYS A 74 5.19 -7.56 21.53
C LYS A 74 3.89 -8.00 22.23
N ASP A 75 3.17 -7.06 22.86
CA ASP A 75 2.02 -7.36 23.71
C ASP A 75 0.68 -7.01 23.04
N SER A 76 0.67 -6.15 22.02
CA SER A 76 -0.55 -5.57 21.45
C SER A 76 -0.35 -4.93 20.09
N TRP A 77 -1.46 -4.68 19.40
CA TRP A 77 -1.50 -3.89 18.17
C TRP A 77 -2.73 -2.97 18.16
N ASN A 78 -2.71 -1.91 17.38
CA ASN A 78 -3.83 -1.00 17.15
C ASN A 78 -3.80 -0.40 15.74
N ILE A 79 -4.96 -0.02 15.20
CA ILE A 79 -5.05 0.75 13.94
C ILE A 79 -4.98 2.25 14.29
N GLU A 80 -4.00 2.94 13.70
CA GLU A 80 -3.75 4.38 13.87
C GLU A 80 -4.43 5.24 12.78
N ALA A 81 -4.67 4.63 11.62
CA ALA A 81 -5.46 5.21 10.53
C ALA A 81 -6.05 4.10 9.65
N CYS A 82 -7.29 4.30 9.20
CA CYS A 82 -7.98 3.40 8.30
C CYS A 82 -8.77 4.26 7.31
N HIS A 83 -8.36 4.23 6.05
CA HIS A 83 -9.03 4.89 4.95
C HIS A 83 -9.51 3.81 4.01
N GLN A 84 -10.81 3.80 3.68
CA GLN A 84 -11.42 2.77 2.84
C GLN A 84 -12.34 3.39 1.80
N MET A 85 -12.46 2.75 0.63
CA MET A 85 -13.28 3.26 -0.45
C MET A 85 -14.75 2.81 -0.36
N HIS A 86 -15.00 1.54 -0.01
CA HIS A 86 -16.35 0.95 -0.11
C HIS A 86 -17.05 0.83 1.24
N ASN A 87 -16.29 0.80 2.33
CA ASN A 87 -16.79 0.73 3.70
C ASN A 87 -16.51 2.04 4.47
N PRO A 88 -17.44 3.02 4.56
CA PRO A 88 -17.16 4.35 5.14
C PRO A 88 -17.59 4.52 6.62
N VAL A 89 -17.80 3.43 7.37
CA VAL A 89 -18.33 3.53 8.74
C VAL A 89 -17.45 2.82 9.76
N LYS A 90 -17.27 1.51 9.62
CA LYS A 90 -16.56 0.69 10.61
C LYS A 90 -15.76 -0.38 9.91
N PHE A 91 -14.52 -0.51 10.33
CA PHE A 91 -13.66 -1.61 9.93
C PHE A 91 -13.54 -2.61 11.07
N TYR A 92 -13.63 -3.91 10.75
CA TYR A 92 -13.52 -4.98 11.73
C TYR A 92 -12.27 -5.83 11.47
N LEU A 93 -11.43 -6.02 12.49
CA LEU A 93 -10.24 -6.87 12.41
C LEU A 93 -10.08 -7.66 13.71
N GLN A 94 -10.00 -8.99 13.60
CA GLN A 94 -9.89 -9.92 14.73
C GLN A 94 -10.90 -9.64 15.85
N GLY A 95 -12.16 -9.44 15.48
CA GLY A 95 -13.26 -9.15 16.42
C GLY A 95 -13.25 -7.74 17.03
N ARG A 96 -12.29 -6.88 16.68
CA ARG A 96 -12.23 -5.48 17.11
C ARG A 96 -12.81 -4.56 16.04
N CYS A 97 -13.44 -3.48 16.47
CA CYS A 97 -14.05 -2.46 15.62
C CYS A 97 -13.19 -1.20 15.64
N PHE A 98 -12.97 -0.61 14.47
CA PHE A 98 -12.20 0.61 14.27
C PHE A 98 -13.01 1.60 13.46
N GLU A 99 -12.84 2.88 13.76
CA GLU A 99 -13.34 3.96 12.90
C GLU A 99 -12.57 3.93 11.58
N ASN A 100 -13.24 4.28 10.49
CA ASN A 100 -12.60 4.47 9.20
C ASN A 100 -13.04 5.79 8.56
N GLU A 101 -12.24 6.24 7.61
CA GLU A 101 -12.49 7.44 6.82
C GLU A 101 -12.70 7.04 5.36
N LEU A 102 -13.72 7.63 4.72
CA LEU A 102 -13.99 7.37 3.30
C LEU A 102 -12.89 7.96 2.41
N CYS A 103 -12.30 7.13 1.53
CA CYS A 103 -11.32 7.50 0.51
C CYS A 103 -11.85 7.12 -0.88
N PRO A 104 -12.58 8.01 -1.57
CA PRO A 104 -13.30 7.67 -2.81
C PRO A 104 -12.37 7.72 -4.04
N GLY A 105 -11.38 6.82 -4.10
CA GLY A 105 -10.43 6.70 -5.21
C GLY A 105 -9.30 7.74 -5.22
N TYR A 106 -9.22 8.58 -4.19
CA TYR A 106 -8.19 9.61 -4.05
C TYR A 106 -7.88 9.86 -2.56
N ILE A 107 -6.61 9.71 -2.19
CA ILE A 107 -6.12 9.86 -0.81
C ILE A 107 -5.40 11.19 -0.61
N GLU A 108 -5.62 11.85 0.53
CA GLU A 108 -4.82 12.98 1.03
C GLU A 108 -4.33 12.68 2.45
N TYR A 109 -3.36 11.77 2.57
CA TYR A 109 -2.84 11.35 3.87
C TYR A 109 -1.48 11.99 4.15
N SER A 110 -1.38 12.75 5.25
CA SER A 110 -0.12 13.28 5.74
C SER A 110 -0.16 13.40 7.26
N LYS A 111 0.52 12.50 7.97
CA LYS A 111 0.48 12.45 9.45
C LYS A 111 1.79 11.94 10.03
N THR A 112 2.22 12.57 11.13
CA THR A 112 3.36 12.11 11.92
C THR A 112 2.90 11.14 13.00
N HIS A 113 3.49 9.95 13.02
CA HIS A 113 3.27 8.91 14.03
C HIS A 113 4.48 8.83 14.95
N SER A 114 4.22 8.76 16.27
CA SER A 114 5.27 8.48 17.25
C SER A 114 5.51 6.98 17.34
N LEU A 115 6.78 6.58 17.39
CA LEU A 115 7.23 5.18 17.41
C LEU A 115 8.27 4.97 18.51
N LYS A 116 7.95 4.14 19.51
CA LYS A 116 8.92 3.73 20.54
C LYS A 116 9.89 2.67 20.02
N LYS A 117 10.97 2.41 20.76
CA LYS A 117 11.99 1.41 20.40
C LYS A 117 11.47 -0.03 20.27
N ASP A 118 10.42 -0.37 21.01
CA ASP A 118 9.78 -1.68 21.04
C ASP A 118 8.50 -1.74 20.20
N GLU A 119 8.25 -0.70 19.38
CA GLU A 119 7.09 -0.61 18.50
C GLU A 119 7.52 -0.65 17.04
N VAL A 120 6.63 -1.14 16.18
CA VAL A 120 6.73 -1.05 14.71
C VAL A 120 5.43 -0.48 14.14
N THR A 121 5.53 0.20 13.00
CA THR A 121 4.36 0.57 12.20
C THR A 121 4.30 -0.35 10.98
N VAL A 122 3.14 -0.95 10.73
CA VAL A 122 2.86 -1.75 9.53
C VAL A 122 1.82 -0.99 8.73
N ILE A 123 2.18 -0.62 7.50
CA ILE A 123 1.33 0.15 6.58
C ILE A 123 0.91 -0.81 5.47
N CYS A 124 -0.39 -0.96 5.28
CA CYS A 124 -0.97 -1.82 4.26
C CYS A 124 -1.70 -0.95 3.24
N LEU A 125 -1.35 -1.11 1.95
CA LEU A 125 -2.25 -0.71 0.87
C LEU A 125 -2.96 -1.97 0.40
N ALA A 126 -4.28 -1.95 0.38
CA ALA A 126 -5.08 -3.13 0.09
C ALA A 126 -6.11 -2.85 -1.00
N ASN A 127 -6.49 -3.90 -1.70
CA ASN A 127 -7.62 -3.96 -2.62
C ASN A 127 -8.83 -4.50 -1.84
N GLU A 128 -9.88 -3.71 -1.74
CA GLU A 128 -11.14 -4.01 -1.04
C GLU A 128 -12.20 -4.42 -2.06
N ARG A 129 -13.07 -5.35 -1.68
CA ARG A 129 -14.23 -5.68 -2.51
C ARG A 129 -15.24 -4.53 -2.56
N GLU A 130 -15.69 -4.20 -3.76
CA GLU A 130 -16.78 -3.25 -4.06
C GLU A 130 -18.08 -3.51 -3.27
N GLU A 131 -18.34 -4.77 -2.94
CA GLU A 131 -19.50 -5.22 -2.16
C GLU A 131 -19.18 -5.35 -0.67
N ARG A 132 -20.01 -4.71 0.17
CA ARG A 132 -19.90 -4.56 1.64
C ARG A 132 -20.01 -5.86 2.46
N GLU A 133 -19.77 -7.02 1.86
CA GLU A 133 -19.83 -8.29 2.57
C GLU A 133 -18.62 -8.45 3.51
N PRO A 134 -18.82 -8.99 4.72
CA PRO A 134 -17.77 -9.06 5.74
C PRO A 134 -16.72 -10.15 5.50
N ASP A 135 -16.81 -10.93 4.41
CA ASP A 135 -15.87 -12.02 4.14
C ASP A 135 -14.56 -11.47 3.56
N LYS A 136 -13.49 -11.52 4.35
CA LYS A 136 -12.15 -11.00 4.03
C LYS A 136 -11.24 -12.02 3.36
N LYS A 137 -11.79 -13.10 2.81
CA LYS A 137 -11.00 -14.03 2.00
C LYS A 137 -10.64 -13.38 0.67
N LEU A 138 -9.58 -13.86 0.03
CA LEU A 138 -9.38 -13.63 -1.40
C LEU A 138 -10.66 -14.10 -2.12
N LEU A 139 -11.15 -13.43 -3.15
CA LEU A 139 -12.42 -13.82 -3.81
C LEU A 139 -12.24 -13.96 -5.32
N ASP A 140 -12.12 -12.85 -6.01
CA ASP A 140 -11.82 -12.78 -7.44
C ASP A 140 -10.69 -11.78 -7.65
N ARG A 141 -10.25 -11.60 -8.90
CA ARG A 141 -9.31 -10.54 -9.28
C ARG A 141 -10.06 -9.36 -9.89
N THR A 142 -9.87 -8.18 -9.32
CA THR A 142 -10.45 -6.91 -9.76
C THR A 142 -9.36 -5.89 -10.12
N HIS A 143 -9.75 -4.63 -10.19
CA HIS A 143 -8.90 -3.49 -10.43
C HIS A 143 -8.10 -3.06 -9.19
N TYR A 144 -6.85 -2.65 -9.38
CA TYR A 144 -6.05 -1.99 -8.36
C TYR A 144 -5.09 -0.98 -8.98
N LYS A 145 -4.91 0.17 -8.31
CA LYS A 145 -3.77 1.06 -8.50
C LYS A 145 -3.47 1.88 -7.25
N SER A 146 -2.25 2.40 -7.15
CA SER A 146 -1.87 3.31 -6.07
C SER A 146 -0.72 4.25 -6.45
N VAL A 147 -0.76 5.47 -5.94
CA VAL A 147 0.38 6.41 -5.93
C VAL A 147 1.48 5.94 -4.96
N PRO A 148 2.70 6.49 -5.02
CA PRO A 148 3.75 6.08 -4.10
C PRO A 148 3.45 6.55 -2.67
N LEU A 149 3.95 5.80 -1.69
CA LEU A 149 3.88 6.13 -0.28
C LEU A 149 5.27 6.46 0.27
N TYR A 150 5.34 7.55 1.02
CA TYR A 150 6.57 8.07 1.59
C TYR A 150 6.57 8.00 3.11
N VAL A 151 7.73 7.71 3.69
CA VAL A 151 7.99 7.82 5.13
C VAL A 151 9.21 8.70 5.34
N ASN A 152 9.08 9.79 6.08
CA ASN A 152 10.15 10.77 6.33
C ASN A 152 10.80 11.28 5.03
N GLY A 153 10.02 11.37 3.95
CA GLY A 153 10.48 11.81 2.63
C GLY A 153 11.19 10.74 1.79
N VAL A 154 11.34 9.51 2.31
CA VAL A 154 11.82 8.35 1.55
C VAL A 154 10.64 7.67 0.90
N GLU A 155 10.71 7.38 -0.41
CA GLU A 155 9.73 6.51 -1.07
C GLU A 155 9.89 5.08 -0.53
N VAL A 156 8.85 4.56 0.13
CA VAL A 156 8.89 3.22 0.74
C VAL A 156 8.11 2.23 -0.10
N ILE A 157 6.90 2.59 -0.53
CA ILE A 157 6.12 1.79 -1.47
C ILE A 157 6.12 2.54 -2.80
N PRO A 158 6.69 1.96 -3.87
CA PRO A 158 6.66 2.58 -5.20
C PRO A 158 5.24 2.55 -5.76
N SER A 159 4.97 3.46 -6.68
CA SER A 159 3.66 3.55 -7.34
C SER A 159 3.31 2.27 -8.12
N MET A 160 2.00 2.09 -8.30
CA MET A 160 1.38 1.06 -9.11
C MET A 160 0.31 1.71 -9.98
N ILE A 161 0.72 2.40 -11.04
CA ILE A 161 -0.17 3.07 -11.99
C ILE A 161 0.01 2.43 -13.37
N PRO A 162 -0.97 1.65 -13.87
CA PRO A 162 -0.89 1.01 -15.18
C PRO A 162 -0.72 1.98 -16.34
N GLU A 163 -1.29 3.18 -16.24
CA GLU A 163 -1.15 4.23 -17.25
C GLU A 163 0.29 4.74 -17.38
N LEU A 164 1.12 4.55 -16.35
CA LEU A 164 2.54 4.88 -16.35
C LEU A 164 3.43 3.67 -16.66
N ASN A 165 2.83 2.48 -16.86
CA ASN A 165 3.54 1.21 -17.02
C ASN A 165 4.52 0.93 -15.86
N ASP A 166 4.09 1.23 -14.64
CA ASP A 166 4.91 1.05 -13.43
C ASP A 166 5.31 -0.42 -13.20
N ILE A 167 4.46 -1.36 -13.63
CA ILE A 167 4.66 -2.81 -13.53
C ILE A 167 4.18 -3.45 -14.82
N ASP A 168 4.98 -4.34 -15.39
CA ASP A 168 4.61 -5.16 -16.54
C ASP A 168 3.69 -6.31 -16.10
N TYR A 169 2.39 -6.03 -16.00
CA TYR A 169 1.39 -6.99 -15.52
C TYR A 169 0.06 -6.87 -16.25
N THR A 170 -0.73 -7.94 -16.19
CA THR A 170 -2.06 -7.95 -16.77
C THR A 170 -2.93 -6.87 -16.15
N THR A 171 -3.60 -6.11 -17.01
CA THR A 171 -4.52 -5.06 -16.58
C THR A 171 -5.98 -5.47 -16.78
N TRP A 172 -6.86 -4.96 -15.93
CA TRP A 172 -8.30 -5.00 -16.06
C TRP A 172 -8.75 -3.77 -16.87
N TYR A 173 -9.57 -4.01 -17.89
CA TYR A 173 -10.09 -2.99 -18.80
C TYR A 173 -11.62 -3.02 -18.78
N ASP A 174 -12.27 -1.87 -18.59
CA ASP A 174 -13.71 -1.71 -18.74
C ASP A 174 -14.07 -1.46 -20.23
N PRO A 175 -14.65 -2.44 -20.94
CA PRO A 175 -14.97 -2.31 -22.36
C PRO A 175 -16.10 -1.32 -22.66
N THR A 176 -16.81 -0.84 -21.64
CA THR A 176 -17.89 0.14 -21.79
C THR A 176 -17.39 1.59 -21.77
N LYS A 177 -16.09 1.80 -21.51
CA LYS A 177 -15.44 3.11 -21.49
C LYS A 177 -14.56 3.29 -22.74
N PRO A 178 -14.28 4.54 -23.16
CA PRO A 178 -13.34 4.80 -24.25
C PRO A 178 -11.97 4.15 -23.96
N GLU A 179 -11.29 3.64 -24.99
CA GLU A 179 -9.91 3.15 -24.88
C GLU A 179 -9.03 4.17 -24.14
N GLY A 180 -8.37 3.72 -23.07
CA GLY A 180 -7.51 4.56 -22.22
C GLY A 180 -8.19 5.32 -21.07
N ALA A 181 -9.49 5.11 -20.82
CA ALA A 181 -10.20 5.84 -19.75
C ALA A 181 -10.02 5.25 -18.34
N TYR A 182 -9.82 3.94 -18.22
CA TYR A 182 -9.65 3.22 -16.94
C TYR A 182 -8.75 2.01 -17.16
N ASN A 183 -7.51 2.05 -16.65
CA ASN A 183 -6.58 0.94 -16.72
C ASN A 183 -6.10 0.62 -15.30
N TYR A 184 -6.33 -0.62 -14.86
CA TYR A 184 -6.03 -1.05 -13.49
C TYR A 184 -5.26 -2.37 -13.50
N TYR A 185 -4.41 -2.64 -12.51
CA TYR A 185 -3.83 -3.98 -12.41
C TYR A 185 -4.89 -4.98 -12.00
N ARG A 186 -4.87 -6.16 -12.62
CA ARG A 186 -5.84 -7.23 -12.33
C ARG A 186 -5.39 -8.06 -11.12
N LEU A 187 -5.70 -7.59 -9.92
CA LEU A 187 -5.23 -8.14 -8.63
C LEU A 187 -6.36 -8.73 -7.80
N TRP A 188 -6.05 -9.67 -6.91
CA TRP A 188 -6.98 -10.21 -5.91
C TRP A 188 -7.72 -9.12 -5.12
N GLU A 189 -9.03 -9.28 -5.01
CA GLU A 189 -9.91 -8.57 -4.08
C GLU A 189 -9.69 -9.05 -2.65
N ASN A 190 -10.01 -8.15 -1.70
CA ASN A 190 -9.81 -8.37 -0.26
C ASN A 190 -8.40 -8.90 0.00
N ALA A 191 -7.41 -8.20 -0.55
CA ALA A 191 -6.02 -8.57 -0.45
C ALA A 191 -5.19 -7.36 -0.07
N VAL A 192 -4.25 -7.54 0.85
CA VAL A 192 -3.15 -6.59 0.97
C VAL A 192 -2.33 -6.72 -0.31
N VAL A 193 -2.06 -5.59 -0.97
CA VAL A 193 -1.20 -5.53 -2.16
C VAL A 193 0.21 -5.12 -1.79
N ASN A 194 0.34 -4.19 -0.84
CA ASN A 194 1.62 -3.65 -0.40
C ASN A 194 1.72 -3.62 1.11
N ILE A 195 2.90 -3.99 1.63
CA ILE A 195 3.24 -3.83 3.03
C ILE A 195 4.49 -2.95 3.13
N ALA A 196 4.43 -1.89 3.93
CA ALA A 196 5.61 -1.19 4.43
C ALA A 196 5.74 -1.37 5.93
N VAL A 197 6.91 -1.83 6.37
CA VAL A 197 7.29 -1.91 7.78
C VAL A 197 8.18 -0.71 8.12
N VAL A 198 7.78 0.07 9.12
CA VAL A 198 8.59 1.15 9.66
C VAL A 198 9.11 0.72 11.04
N VAL A 199 10.42 0.56 11.14
CA VAL A 199 11.11 0.20 12.39
C VAL A 199 11.73 1.44 13.04
N PRO A 200 11.90 1.47 14.36
CA PRO A 200 12.37 2.67 15.06
C PRO A 200 13.86 2.95 14.81
N GLU A 201 14.66 1.93 14.49
CA GLU A 201 16.11 2.08 14.42
C GLU A 201 16.72 1.24 13.30
N GLU A 202 17.93 1.62 12.90
CA GLU A 202 18.75 0.82 12.00
C GLU A 202 19.16 -0.50 12.65
N GLY A 203 19.46 -1.51 11.83
CA GLY A 203 19.98 -2.78 12.31
C GLY A 203 19.56 -3.98 11.48
N ALA A 204 19.90 -5.16 11.97
CA ALA A 204 19.48 -6.43 11.38
C ALA A 204 18.09 -6.82 11.87
N TYR A 205 17.22 -7.15 10.94
CA TYR A 205 15.84 -7.58 11.16
C TYR A 205 15.57 -8.88 10.40
N SER A 206 14.72 -9.74 10.98
CA SER A 206 14.08 -10.83 10.25
C SER A 206 12.58 -10.57 10.13
N ILE A 207 12.04 -10.87 8.96
CA ILE A 207 10.63 -10.73 8.63
C ILE A 207 10.09 -12.11 8.26
N GLU A 208 8.97 -12.49 8.86
CA GLU A 208 8.26 -13.74 8.58
C GLU A 208 6.82 -13.41 8.20
N LEU A 209 6.33 -14.05 7.14
CA LEU A 209 4.94 -14.04 6.72
C LEU A 209 4.29 -15.32 7.22
N ILE A 210 3.13 -15.20 7.88
CA ILE A 210 2.45 -16.30 8.57
C ILE A 210 1.05 -16.46 8.00
N ASN A 211 0.66 -17.67 7.58
CA ASN A 211 -0.67 -17.96 7.02
C ASN A 211 -1.75 -18.10 8.11
N GLU A 212 -2.99 -18.39 7.68
CA GLU A 212 -4.13 -18.59 8.59
C GLU A 212 -3.99 -19.78 9.56
N ASN A 213 -3.09 -20.72 9.26
CA ASN A 213 -2.81 -21.91 10.07
C ASN A 213 -1.63 -21.71 11.03
N ASP A 214 -1.17 -20.46 11.22
CA ASP A 214 0.02 -20.10 12.01
C ASP A 214 1.34 -20.70 11.49
N GLU A 215 1.40 -21.06 10.21
CA GLU A 215 2.60 -21.58 9.57
C GLU A 215 3.37 -20.46 8.86
N VAL A 216 4.70 -20.53 8.89
CA VAL A 216 5.56 -19.55 8.20
C VAL A 216 5.55 -19.86 6.70
N SER A 217 4.83 -19.05 5.93
CA SER A 217 4.81 -19.14 4.47
C SER A 217 6.10 -18.62 3.84
N ALA A 218 6.73 -17.63 4.47
CA ALA A 218 7.99 -17.06 3.97
C ALA A 218 8.83 -16.35 5.01
N LYS A 219 10.14 -16.29 4.77
CA LYS A 219 11.09 -15.64 5.68
C LYS A 219 12.22 -14.90 4.96
N ALA A 220 12.62 -13.77 5.53
CA ALA A 220 13.77 -13.00 5.09
C ALA A 220 14.58 -12.45 6.27
N SER A 221 15.84 -12.12 6.02
CA SER A 221 16.68 -11.34 6.92
C SER A 221 17.29 -10.18 6.15
N ILE A 222 17.30 -8.99 6.75
CA ILE A 222 17.68 -7.75 6.09
C ILE A 222 18.33 -6.78 7.07
N THR A 223 19.30 -6.00 6.59
CA THR A 223 19.86 -4.86 7.33
C THR A 223 19.17 -3.57 6.88
N VAL A 224 18.48 -2.92 7.80
CA VAL A 224 17.79 -1.64 7.58
C VAL A 224 18.74 -0.50 7.91
N LYS A 225 18.75 0.54 7.06
CA LYS A 225 19.56 1.76 7.21
C LYS A 225 18.66 2.99 7.25
N SER A 226 19.12 4.06 7.90
CA SER A 226 18.38 5.33 7.93
C SER A 226 18.27 5.91 6.53
N LYS A 227 17.18 6.65 6.28
CA LYS A 227 16.92 7.35 5.01
C LYS A 227 16.95 6.46 3.76
N HIS A 228 16.76 5.16 3.93
CA HIS A 228 16.70 4.18 2.84
C HIS A 228 15.52 3.25 3.07
N SER A 229 14.74 3.02 2.02
CA SER A 229 13.82 1.90 1.94
C SER A 229 14.53 0.70 1.35
N ALA A 230 14.12 -0.49 1.76
CA ALA A 230 14.61 -1.73 1.20
C ALA A 230 13.43 -2.63 0.85
N HIS A 231 13.46 -3.20 -0.35
CA HIS A 231 12.58 -4.28 -0.76
C HIS A 231 13.05 -5.59 -0.12
N ILE A 232 12.13 -6.37 0.45
CA ILE A 232 12.44 -7.62 1.14
C ILE A 232 12.39 -8.77 0.14
N ASN A 233 13.54 -9.41 -0.08
CA ASN A 233 13.63 -10.64 -0.86
C ASN A 233 13.55 -11.85 0.07
N PHE A 234 12.47 -12.60 -0.02
CA PHE A 234 12.23 -13.79 0.80
C PHE A 234 12.95 -15.03 0.26
N SER A 235 13.21 -16.02 1.12
CA SER A 235 13.87 -17.28 0.76
C SER A 235 13.18 -18.03 -0.36
N GLU A 236 11.85 -17.89 -0.46
CA GLU A 236 10.99 -18.51 -1.46
C GLU A 236 11.33 -17.97 -2.86
N THR A 237 11.61 -16.68 -2.96
CA THR A 237 12.10 -16.04 -4.19
C THR A 237 13.53 -16.48 -4.51
N LEU A 238 14.41 -16.54 -3.49
CA LEU A 238 15.81 -16.96 -3.66
C LEU A 238 15.97 -18.44 -4.07
N THR A 239 15.05 -19.30 -3.64
CA THR A 239 15.04 -20.74 -3.98
C THR A 239 14.30 -21.05 -5.28
N GLY A 240 13.69 -20.04 -5.92
CA GLY A 240 12.94 -20.17 -7.16
C GLY A 240 11.55 -20.79 -7.01
N LYS A 241 11.01 -20.88 -5.79
CA LYS A 241 9.61 -21.26 -5.55
C LYS A 241 8.65 -20.15 -5.98
N VAL A 242 9.10 -18.91 -5.89
CA VAL A 242 8.40 -17.71 -6.36
C VAL A 242 9.32 -16.96 -7.32
N THR A 243 8.75 -16.37 -8.37
CA THR A 243 9.49 -15.52 -9.32
C THR A 243 9.92 -14.21 -8.66
N ASP A 244 10.91 -13.49 -9.19
CA ASP A 244 11.38 -12.20 -8.66
C ASP A 244 10.53 -10.98 -9.08
N HIS A 245 9.54 -11.18 -9.95
CA HIS A 245 8.67 -10.10 -10.39
C HIS A 245 7.89 -9.46 -9.22
N PRO A 246 7.66 -8.13 -9.21
CA PRO A 246 6.96 -7.42 -8.13
C PRO A 246 5.61 -8.02 -7.72
N LEU A 247 4.80 -8.46 -8.69
CA LEU A 247 3.49 -9.09 -8.46
C LEU A 247 3.52 -10.62 -8.42
N ALA A 248 4.58 -11.21 -7.87
CA ALA A 248 4.64 -12.64 -7.67
C ALA A 248 3.81 -13.09 -6.46
N GLU A 249 3.04 -14.15 -6.66
CA GLU A 249 2.16 -14.74 -5.65
C GLU A 249 2.80 -15.97 -5.00
N MET A 250 2.36 -16.30 -3.78
CA MET A 250 2.80 -17.50 -3.06
C MET A 250 2.52 -18.79 -3.84
N ASP A 251 3.59 -19.57 -4.07
CA ASP A 251 3.62 -20.85 -4.82
C ASP A 251 3.12 -20.83 -6.27
N GLY A 252 3.39 -19.74 -6.99
CA GLY A 252 3.29 -19.76 -8.45
C GLY A 252 3.16 -18.39 -9.07
N GLY A 253 4.18 -17.54 -8.93
CA GLY A 253 4.25 -16.25 -9.60
C GLY A 253 3.90 -16.38 -11.09
N VAL A 254 2.86 -15.65 -11.52
CA VAL A 254 2.26 -15.79 -12.85
C VAL A 254 2.45 -14.53 -13.66
N PHE A 255 3.20 -14.65 -14.74
CA PHE A 255 3.25 -13.70 -15.85
C PHE A 255 2.69 -14.40 -17.08
N LEU A 256 1.45 -14.06 -17.41
CA LEU A 256 0.71 -14.40 -18.62
C LEU A 256 1.38 -13.93 -19.93
N HIS A 257 2.44 -14.47 -20.55
CA HIS A 257 2.52 -15.57 -21.55
C HIS A 257 3.98 -15.70 -22.06
N ASP A 258 4.51 -16.87 -22.47
CA ASP A 258 4.04 -17.56 -23.69
C ASP A 258 3.48 -18.99 -23.54
N ASP A 259 3.56 -19.71 -22.43
CA ASP A 259 2.98 -21.09 -22.35
C ASP A 259 2.26 -21.43 -21.01
N PHE A 260 1.44 -20.49 -20.50
CA PHE A 260 0.44 -20.58 -19.41
C PHE A 260 0.84 -21.44 -18.19
N LYS A 261 1.33 -20.81 -17.12
CA LYS A 261 1.05 -21.29 -15.74
C LYS A 261 0.16 -20.26 -15.07
N MET A 262 -1.11 -20.58 -14.84
CA MET A 262 -2.01 -19.79 -13.97
C MET A 262 -1.67 -20.06 -12.50
N PRO A 263 -1.91 -19.11 -11.59
CA PRO A 263 -1.60 -19.33 -10.19
C PRO A 263 -2.50 -20.45 -9.70
N ASN A 264 -1.98 -21.29 -8.81
CA ASN A 264 -2.83 -22.26 -8.14
C ASN A 264 -3.65 -21.51 -7.10
N ASP A 265 -4.80 -20.96 -7.50
CA ASP A 265 -5.63 -20.09 -6.65
C ASP A 265 -5.93 -20.71 -5.27
N ALA A 266 -6.16 -22.03 -5.20
CA ALA A 266 -6.39 -22.73 -3.94
C ALA A 266 -5.18 -22.66 -3.01
N LEU A 267 -3.99 -22.82 -3.59
CA LEU A 267 -2.72 -22.82 -2.86
C LEU A 267 -2.27 -21.40 -2.50
N VAL A 268 -2.51 -20.42 -3.39
CA VAL A 268 -2.33 -19.00 -3.09
C VAL A 268 -3.16 -18.61 -1.86
N ARG A 269 -4.42 -19.08 -1.77
CA ARG A 269 -5.30 -18.84 -0.62
C ARG A 269 -4.78 -19.49 0.66
N GLU A 270 -4.36 -20.75 0.58
CA GLU A 270 -3.81 -21.51 1.70
C GLU A 270 -2.52 -20.87 2.27
N LEU A 271 -1.68 -20.33 1.38
CA LEU A 271 -0.37 -19.80 1.75
C LEU A 271 -0.35 -18.28 1.98
N ALA A 272 -1.41 -17.56 1.59
CA ALA A 272 -1.51 -16.12 1.78
C ALA A 272 -1.29 -15.77 3.26
N ALA A 273 -0.48 -14.73 3.50
CA ALA A 273 -0.17 -14.35 4.85
C ALA A 273 -1.35 -13.62 5.50
N HIS A 274 -1.65 -13.96 6.74
CA HIS A 274 -2.62 -13.26 7.59
C HIS A 274 -1.94 -12.44 8.68
N HIS A 275 -0.67 -12.71 8.97
CA HIS A 275 0.13 -11.96 9.92
C HIS A 275 1.55 -11.75 9.38
N ILE A 276 2.18 -10.69 9.88
CA ILE A 276 3.59 -10.40 9.68
C ILE A 276 4.28 -10.39 11.05
N ALA A 277 5.38 -11.13 11.17
CA ALA A 277 6.25 -11.10 12.33
C ALA A 277 7.54 -10.35 12.00
N ILE A 278 7.87 -9.36 12.83
CA ILE A 278 9.03 -8.48 12.68
C ILE A 278 9.91 -8.68 13.90
N ARG A 279 11.18 -9.05 13.70
CA ARG A 279 12.12 -9.30 14.80
C ARG A 279 13.41 -8.56 14.55
N LYS A 280 13.81 -7.71 15.49
CA LYS A 280 15.19 -7.20 15.56
C LYS A 280 16.11 -8.30 16.09
N GLU A 281 17.33 -8.41 15.56
CA GLU A 281 18.31 -9.38 16.07
C GLU A 281 18.47 -9.29 17.60
N GLY A 282 18.31 -10.42 18.29
CA GLY A 282 18.37 -10.50 19.75
C GLY A 282 17.10 -10.10 20.51
N ALA A 283 16.02 -9.70 19.82
CA ALA A 283 14.74 -9.36 20.43
C ALA A 283 13.65 -10.43 20.19
N GLU A 284 12.57 -10.37 20.96
CA GLU A 284 11.35 -11.13 20.69
C GLU A 284 10.65 -10.60 19.42
N PRO A 285 9.94 -11.47 18.67
CA PRO A 285 9.19 -11.03 17.50
C PRO A 285 7.97 -10.18 17.89
N ILE A 286 7.72 -9.12 17.13
CA ILE A 286 6.46 -8.36 17.16
C ILE A 286 5.58 -8.92 16.04
N ILE A 287 4.38 -9.38 16.39
CA ILE A 287 3.43 -9.97 15.44
C ILE A 287 2.27 -8.98 15.23
N ALA A 288 2.04 -8.60 13.98
CA ALA A 288 0.93 -7.73 13.59
C ALA A 288 -0.03 -8.49 12.65
N PRO A 289 -1.35 -8.39 12.84
CA PRO A 289 -2.30 -8.94 11.88
C PRO A 289 -2.34 -8.09 10.61
N LEU A 290 -2.59 -8.73 9.49
CA LEU A 290 -2.87 -8.08 8.23
C LEU A 290 -4.38 -7.83 8.10
N PRO A 291 -4.80 -6.68 7.56
CA PRO A 291 -6.21 -6.33 7.45
C PRO A 291 -7.01 -7.24 6.51
N TYR A 292 -6.30 -7.87 5.58
CA TYR A 292 -6.72 -8.85 4.58
C TYR A 292 -5.57 -9.86 4.33
N PRO A 293 -5.84 -11.02 3.72
CA PRO A 293 -4.80 -11.93 3.25
C PRO A 293 -3.79 -11.24 2.31
N PHE A 294 -2.53 -11.62 2.38
CA PHE A 294 -1.45 -11.05 1.59
C PHE A 294 -0.81 -12.13 0.69
N PRO A 295 -1.18 -12.17 -0.61
CA PRO A 295 -0.60 -13.14 -1.54
C PRO A 295 0.69 -12.64 -2.21
N TYR A 296 1.00 -11.33 -2.21
CA TYR A 296 2.06 -10.72 -3.04
C TYR A 296 3.41 -10.57 -2.32
N ILE A 297 4.08 -11.68 -2.02
CA ILE A 297 5.32 -11.73 -1.24
C ILE A 297 6.43 -10.74 -1.65
N ASN A 298 6.54 -10.38 -2.93
CA ASN A 298 7.53 -9.41 -3.44
C ASN A 298 7.06 -7.94 -3.35
N ARG A 299 6.07 -7.63 -2.49
CA ARG A 299 5.59 -6.27 -2.22
C ARG A 299 5.70 -5.91 -0.74
N VAL A 300 6.72 -6.43 -0.07
CA VAL A 300 7.07 -6.06 1.31
C VAL A 300 8.30 -5.17 1.32
N PHE A 301 8.14 -3.98 1.89
CA PHE A 301 9.16 -2.95 2.00
C PHE A 301 9.44 -2.66 3.46
N ILE A 302 10.65 -2.21 3.78
CA ILE A 302 11.04 -1.83 5.14
C ILE A 302 11.90 -0.57 5.14
N THR A 303 11.70 0.29 6.12
CA THR A 303 12.51 1.50 6.35
C THR A 303 12.68 1.76 7.85
N ALA A 304 13.74 2.46 8.23
CA ALA A 304 13.88 3.01 9.57
C ALA A 304 13.22 4.40 9.68
N ALA A 305 12.68 4.71 10.85
CA ALA A 305 12.12 6.02 11.19
C ALA A 305 13.21 7.06 11.55
N CYS A 306 14.43 6.63 11.86
CA CYS A 306 15.55 7.50 12.23
C CYS A 306 16.34 8.03 11.04
#